data_AF-A0A1F6M7R8-F1
#
_entry.id   AF-A0A1F6M7R8-F1
#
_cell.length_a   1.000
_cell.length_b   1.000
_cell.length_c   1.000
_cell.angle_alpha   90.00
_cell.angle_beta   90.00
_cell.angle_gamma   90.00
#
_symmetry.space_group_name_H-M   'P 1'
#
loop_
_entity.id
_entity.type
_entity.pdbx_description
1 polymer ?
#
loop_
_entity_poly.entity_id
_entity_poly.type
_entity_poly.pdbx_seq_one_letter_code
_entity_poly.pdbx_strand_id
1 'polypeptide(L)'
;MHDDPHAHDEAMFQDEKAANLRTENKILQKDLDTAVARTNSARRAAERRGSLASLFASVATLAAGIAVYSSVRASNMTDAYIAVLDRSQTDEMSTETAGVNPEIEVLKRGCTAERVALLRQRLGDAYIDILIKPGSRTFYEDEHHHDSIDTPVEITSTHDEISTDEMREYLNGYPASWLQGKVSKIRFNRELYGPPSSYLKGGKTLGLFFSREEKIEIFGSVVDRKNMTKFDRVVAHEIAHGNDWRTDDNLTVDQRIELLAKVASRVLSEDRFRSGYVEAIEVAGDPQTQFALKCTEYWAEISREYFNRPHSLSYKDFVIVHDHVRKTDPQFDIEQGKRTRVTAFNTSTKI
;
A
#
# COMPACT_ATOMS: atom_id res chain seq x y z
N MET A 1 39.89 -15.28 -9.12
CA MET A 1 38.59 -15.45 -8.45
C MET A 1 38.68 -14.60 -7.19
N HIS A 2 38.07 -13.42 -7.22
CA HIS A 2 37.94 -12.59 -6.03
C HIS A 2 36.60 -12.98 -5.41
N ASP A 3 36.64 -13.58 -4.22
CA ASP A 3 35.45 -13.85 -3.44
C ASP A 3 34.84 -12.50 -3.04
N ASP A 4 33.56 -12.32 -3.39
CA ASP A 4 32.80 -11.12 -3.08
C ASP A 4 32.48 -11.12 -1.57
N PRO A 5 33.08 -10.22 -0.77
CA PRO A 5 32.84 -10.18 0.66
C PRO A 5 31.37 -9.86 1.01
N HIS A 6 30.59 -9.27 0.10
CA HIS A 6 29.18 -8.94 0.34
C HIS A 6 28.26 -10.17 0.33
N ALA A 7 28.61 -11.22 -0.41
CA ALA A 7 27.81 -12.45 -0.46
C ALA A 7 27.80 -13.19 0.88
N HIS A 8 28.88 -13.06 1.68
CA HIS A 8 28.98 -13.68 3.00
C HIS A 8 28.13 -12.93 4.04
N ASP A 9 28.12 -11.59 3.99
CA ASP A 9 27.35 -10.76 4.92
C ASP A 9 25.84 -10.90 4.70
N GLU A 10 25.40 -11.03 3.45
CA GLU A 10 23.98 -11.22 3.12
C GLU A 10 23.48 -12.61 3.56
N ALA A 11 24.28 -13.67 3.36
CA ALA A 11 23.94 -15.00 3.85
C ALA A 11 23.79 -15.04 5.39
N MET A 12 24.70 -14.37 6.10
CA MET A 12 24.67 -14.29 7.56
C MET A 12 23.43 -13.53 8.07
N PHE A 13 23.04 -12.45 7.40
CA PHE A 13 21.83 -11.69 7.73
C PHE A 13 20.55 -12.50 7.51
N GLN A 14 20.47 -13.28 6.43
CA GLN A 14 19.31 -14.14 6.16
C GLN A 14 19.20 -15.29 7.17
N ASP A 15 20.32 -15.87 7.59
CA ASP A 15 20.36 -16.91 8.63
C ASP A 15 19.93 -16.38 10.00
N GLU A 16 20.37 -15.17 10.37
CA GLU A 16 19.94 -14.50 11.60
C GLU A 16 18.44 -14.19 11.58
N LYS A 17 17.92 -13.66 10.46
CA LYS A 17 16.49 -13.43 10.26
C LYS A 17 15.67 -14.73 10.38
N ALA A 18 16.15 -15.82 9.79
CA ALA A 18 15.51 -17.12 9.89
C ALA A 18 15.55 -17.68 11.33
N ALA A 19 16.63 -17.47 12.08
CA ALA A 19 16.75 -17.86 13.47
C ALA A 19 15.79 -17.07 14.38
N ASN A 20 15.64 -15.76 14.14
CA ASN A 20 14.71 -14.90 14.86
C ASN A 20 13.26 -15.33 14.60
N LEU A 21 12.88 -15.57 13.34
CA LEU A 21 11.55 -16.09 12.98
C LEU A 21 11.24 -17.45 13.63
N ARG A 22 12.21 -18.36 13.71
CA ARG A 22 12.02 -19.65 14.41
C ARG A 22 11.81 -19.47 15.91
N THR A 23 12.48 -18.50 16.52
CA THR A 23 12.36 -18.21 17.95
C THR A 23 11.00 -17.58 18.26
N GLU A 24 10.57 -16.63 17.45
CA GLU A 24 9.26 -15.99 17.57
C GLU A 24 8.12 -17.01 17.39
N ASN A 25 8.20 -17.87 16.38
CA ASN A 25 7.22 -18.96 16.18
C ASN A 25 7.15 -19.92 17.38
N LYS A 26 8.29 -20.21 18.04
CA LYS A 26 8.29 -21.03 19.26
C LYS A 26 7.60 -20.33 20.44
N ILE A 27 7.78 -19.02 20.58
CA ILE A 27 7.11 -18.23 21.62
C ILE A 27 5.59 -18.23 21.36
N LEU A 28 5.17 -17.95 20.14
CA LEU A 28 3.76 -17.94 19.74
C LEU A 28 3.08 -19.30 19.93
N GLN A 29 3.75 -20.40 19.56
CA GLN A 29 3.23 -21.74 19.79
C GLN A 29 3.06 -22.03 21.29
N LYS A 30 4.03 -21.62 22.13
CA LYS A 30 3.94 -21.78 23.59
C LYS A 30 2.79 -20.97 24.18
N ASP A 31 2.55 -19.76 23.69
CA ASP A 31 1.44 -18.92 24.15
C ASP A 31 0.09 -19.49 23.73
N LEU A 32 -0.01 -20.03 22.52
CA LEU A 32 -1.18 -20.78 22.05
C LEU A 32 -1.46 -22.00 22.93
N ASP A 33 -0.45 -22.83 23.18
CA ASP A 33 -0.56 -24.01 24.03
C ASP A 33 -1.00 -23.63 25.45
N THR A 34 -0.48 -22.52 25.98
CA THR A 34 -0.86 -21.97 27.29
C THR A 34 -2.32 -21.50 27.29
N ALA A 35 -2.77 -20.82 26.24
CA ALA A 35 -4.16 -20.39 26.11
C ALA A 35 -5.13 -21.58 26.00
N VAL A 36 -4.77 -22.60 25.23
CA VAL A 36 -5.53 -23.86 25.12
C VAL A 36 -5.59 -24.59 26.47
N ALA A 37 -4.48 -24.66 27.20
CA ALA A 37 -4.43 -25.28 28.53
C ALA A 37 -5.30 -24.53 29.55
N ARG A 38 -5.27 -23.20 29.55
CA ARG A 38 -6.13 -22.35 30.39
C ARG A 38 -7.60 -22.54 30.05
N THR A 39 -7.95 -22.58 28.76
CA THR A 39 -9.31 -22.82 28.28
C THR A 39 -9.83 -24.19 28.73
N ASN A 40 -9.02 -25.24 28.57
CA ASN A 40 -9.37 -26.59 29.01
C ASN A 40 -9.52 -26.69 30.54
N SER A 41 -8.68 -25.97 31.29
CA SER A 41 -8.78 -25.92 32.76
C SER A 41 -10.05 -25.19 33.21
N ALA A 42 -10.36 -24.06 32.59
CA ALA A 42 -11.58 -23.31 32.83
C ALA A 42 -12.82 -24.15 32.51
N ARG A 43 -12.83 -24.86 31.36
CA ARG A 43 -13.89 -25.79 30.96
C ARG A 43 -14.12 -26.90 31.99
N ARG A 44 -13.06 -27.53 32.52
CA ARG A 44 -13.18 -28.56 33.55
C ARG A 44 -13.71 -28.01 34.89
N ALA A 45 -13.27 -26.82 35.29
CA ALA A 45 -13.76 -26.15 36.50
C ALA A 45 -15.24 -25.75 36.36
N ALA A 46 -15.61 -25.33 35.17
CA ALA A 46 -16.96 -24.99 34.72
C ALA A 46 -17.91 -26.20 34.77
N GLU A 47 -17.52 -27.31 34.14
CA GLU A 47 -18.28 -28.58 34.14
C GLU A 47 -18.54 -29.08 35.58
N ARG A 48 -17.58 -28.93 36.48
CA ARG A 48 -17.75 -29.29 37.91
C ARG A 48 -18.77 -28.45 38.67
N ARG A 49 -19.09 -27.24 38.19
CA ARG A 49 -20.01 -26.31 38.86
C ARG A 49 -21.43 -26.30 38.28
N GLY A 50 -21.68 -27.02 37.19
CA GLY A 50 -23.02 -27.19 36.60
C GLY A 50 -23.73 -25.88 36.22
N SER A 51 -23.00 -24.80 35.95
CA SER A 51 -23.56 -23.44 35.84
C SER A 51 -23.52 -22.92 34.41
N LEU A 52 -24.63 -22.34 33.92
CA LEU A 52 -24.70 -21.67 32.61
C LEU A 52 -23.65 -20.56 32.42
N ALA A 53 -23.21 -19.90 33.51
CA ALA A 53 -22.14 -18.89 33.45
C ALA A 53 -20.80 -19.46 32.95
N SER A 54 -20.63 -20.78 33.08
CA SER A 54 -19.44 -21.51 32.70
C SER A 54 -19.33 -21.75 31.19
N LEU A 55 -20.48 -21.79 30.50
CA LEU A 55 -20.57 -21.85 29.05
C LEU A 55 -20.13 -20.52 28.43
N PHE A 56 -20.60 -19.39 28.98
CA PHE A 56 -20.25 -18.04 28.52
C PHE A 56 -18.75 -17.72 28.69
N ALA A 57 -18.15 -18.10 29.83
CA ALA A 57 -16.71 -17.94 30.03
C ALA A 57 -15.87 -18.75 29.03
N SER A 58 -16.34 -19.95 28.67
CA SER A 58 -15.67 -20.82 27.68
C SER A 58 -15.78 -20.23 26.27
N VAL A 59 -16.92 -19.65 25.89
CA VAL A 59 -17.12 -18.97 24.60
C VAL A 59 -16.27 -17.70 24.49
N ALA A 60 -16.21 -16.88 25.54
CA ALA A 60 -15.40 -15.67 25.55
C ALA A 60 -13.90 -15.97 25.43
N THR A 61 -13.43 -17.02 26.11
CA THR A 61 -12.02 -17.46 26.04
C THR A 61 -11.69 -18.04 24.67
N LEU A 62 -12.59 -18.83 24.07
CA LEU A 62 -12.44 -19.34 22.71
C LEU A 62 -12.41 -18.20 21.68
N ALA A 63 -13.29 -17.19 21.83
CA ALA A 63 -13.31 -16.01 20.96
C ALA A 63 -12.00 -15.20 21.08
N ALA A 64 -11.47 -15.02 22.29
CA ALA A 64 -10.17 -14.38 22.49
C ALA A 64 -9.02 -15.21 21.88
N GLY A 65 -9.05 -16.54 22.03
CA GLY A 65 -8.07 -17.43 21.40
C GLY A 65 -8.12 -17.39 19.87
N ILE A 66 -9.33 -17.35 19.29
CA ILE A 66 -9.54 -17.19 17.83
C ILE A 66 -9.05 -15.82 17.37
N ALA A 67 -9.28 -14.75 18.14
CA ALA A 67 -8.83 -13.41 17.80
C ALA A 67 -7.29 -13.33 17.78
N VAL A 68 -6.62 -13.84 18.82
CA VAL A 68 -5.15 -13.89 18.88
C VAL A 68 -4.58 -14.80 17.79
N TYR A 69 -5.17 -15.97 17.56
CA TYR A 69 -4.74 -16.87 16.48
C TYR A 69 -4.94 -16.23 15.10
N SER A 70 -6.01 -15.46 14.89
CA SER A 70 -6.28 -14.79 13.62
C SER A 70 -5.36 -13.59 13.39
N SER A 71 -4.97 -12.85 14.44
CA SER A 71 -3.99 -11.75 14.30
C SER A 71 -2.60 -12.28 14.01
N VAL A 72 -2.14 -13.31 14.75
CA VAL A 72 -0.85 -13.97 14.52
C VAL A 72 -0.80 -14.61 13.13
N ARG A 73 -1.90 -15.25 12.69
CA ARG A 73 -1.98 -15.83 11.35
C ARG A 73 -2.00 -14.76 10.26
N ALA A 74 -2.58 -13.59 10.47
CA ALA A 74 -2.62 -12.53 9.46
C ALA A 74 -1.23 -11.96 9.16
N SER A 75 -0.44 -11.65 10.19
CA SER A 75 0.95 -11.18 10.01
C SER A 75 1.82 -12.28 9.37
N ASN A 76 1.62 -13.53 9.81
CA ASN A 76 2.25 -14.69 9.18
C ASN A 76 1.75 -14.98 7.76
N MET A 77 0.55 -14.52 7.36
CA MET A 77 0.03 -14.73 6.00
C MET A 77 0.62 -13.74 5.02
N THR A 78 0.90 -12.49 5.41
CA THR A 78 1.62 -11.55 4.54
C THR A 78 3.05 -12.03 4.33
N ASP A 79 3.75 -12.42 5.39
CA ASP A 79 5.10 -12.96 5.27
C ASP A 79 5.13 -14.33 4.57
N ALA A 80 4.14 -15.20 4.81
CA ALA A 80 4.03 -16.46 4.06
C ALA A 80 3.62 -16.24 2.60
N TYR A 81 2.79 -15.24 2.31
CA TYR A 81 2.44 -14.86 0.95
C TYR A 81 3.66 -14.30 0.23
N ILE A 82 4.41 -13.39 0.87
CA ILE A 82 5.71 -12.91 0.38
C ILE A 82 6.66 -14.10 0.15
N ALA A 83 6.79 -15.01 1.11
CA ALA A 83 7.66 -16.19 0.96
C ALA A 83 7.19 -17.17 -0.13
N VAL A 84 5.88 -17.31 -0.36
CA VAL A 84 5.34 -18.11 -1.46
C VAL A 84 5.60 -17.42 -2.80
N LEU A 85 5.42 -16.11 -2.86
CA LEU A 85 5.69 -15.33 -4.06
C LEU A 85 7.18 -15.29 -4.40
N ASP A 86 8.05 -15.16 -3.39
CA ASP A 86 9.51 -15.15 -3.55
C ASP A 86 10.01 -16.50 -4.10
N ARG A 87 9.46 -17.62 -3.60
CA ARG A 87 9.72 -18.96 -4.15
C ARG A 87 9.24 -19.12 -5.59
N SER A 88 8.10 -18.54 -5.95
CA SER A 88 7.62 -18.57 -7.34
C SER A 88 8.55 -17.79 -8.28
N GLN A 89 9.22 -16.75 -7.78
CA GLN A 89 10.17 -15.96 -8.56
C GLN A 89 11.49 -16.71 -8.81
N THR A 90 12.00 -17.45 -7.81
CA THR A 90 13.23 -18.26 -8.00
C THR A 90 13.07 -19.31 -9.09
N ASP A 91 11.84 -19.84 -9.26
CA ASP A 91 11.53 -20.79 -10.32
C ASP A 91 11.40 -20.10 -11.69
N GLU A 92 10.77 -18.91 -11.77
CA GLU A 92 10.62 -18.12 -13.00
C GLU A 92 11.95 -17.56 -13.54
N MET A 93 12.87 -17.13 -12.68
CA MET A 93 14.16 -16.54 -13.10
C MET A 93 15.08 -17.53 -13.85
N SER A 94 14.77 -18.83 -13.81
CA SER A 94 15.58 -19.87 -14.45
C SER A 94 15.25 -20.16 -15.92
N THR A 95 14.16 -19.61 -16.48
CA THR A 95 13.66 -20.02 -17.81
C THR A 95 13.37 -18.91 -18.82
N GLU A 96 13.46 -17.63 -18.45
CA GLU A 96 13.03 -16.51 -19.31
C GLU A 96 14.22 -15.76 -19.94
N THR A 97 14.90 -16.35 -20.94
CA THR A 97 16.00 -15.67 -21.68
C THR A 97 15.70 -15.36 -23.14
N ALA A 98 14.49 -15.63 -23.64
CA ALA A 98 14.12 -15.32 -25.03
C ALA A 98 13.05 -14.22 -25.09
N GLY A 99 13.42 -13.01 -25.52
CA GLY A 99 12.47 -11.95 -25.88
C GLY A 99 12.28 -10.81 -24.87
N VAL A 100 13.11 -10.71 -23.83
CA VAL A 100 12.99 -9.62 -22.83
C VAL A 100 13.22 -8.27 -23.52
N ASN A 101 12.27 -7.35 -23.36
CA ASN A 101 12.37 -5.99 -23.88
C ASN A 101 13.63 -5.30 -23.32
N PRO A 102 14.59 -4.86 -24.15
CA PRO A 102 15.85 -4.29 -23.67
C PRO A 102 15.65 -3.03 -22.83
N GLU A 103 14.56 -2.28 -23.04
CA GLU A 103 14.24 -1.12 -22.23
C GLU A 103 13.87 -1.51 -20.79
N ILE A 104 13.19 -2.65 -20.61
CA ILE A 104 12.86 -3.17 -19.27
C ILE A 104 14.13 -3.49 -18.50
N GLU A 105 15.14 -4.06 -19.16
CA GLU A 105 16.43 -4.36 -18.52
C GLU A 105 17.18 -3.09 -18.11
N VAL A 106 17.19 -2.06 -18.96
CA VAL A 106 17.78 -0.76 -18.60
C VAL A 106 17.06 -0.14 -17.40
N LEU A 107 15.72 -0.16 -17.37
CA LEU A 107 14.95 0.38 -16.25
C LEU A 107 15.22 -0.39 -14.94
N LYS A 108 15.31 -1.72 -15.01
CA LYS A 108 15.52 -2.57 -13.83
C LYS A 108 16.95 -2.52 -13.32
N ARG A 109 17.94 -2.69 -14.20
CA ARG A 109 19.33 -2.98 -13.83
C ARG A 109 20.33 -1.90 -14.24
N GLY A 110 19.93 -0.96 -15.09
CA GLY A 110 20.80 0.14 -15.50
C GLY A 110 21.17 1.04 -14.33
N CYS A 111 22.31 1.72 -14.45
CA CYS A 111 22.68 2.78 -13.52
C CYS A 111 21.71 3.97 -13.62
N THR A 112 21.74 4.88 -12.64
CA THR A 112 20.84 6.06 -12.63
C THR A 112 20.92 6.87 -13.93
N ALA A 113 22.11 7.07 -14.49
CA ALA A 113 22.28 7.81 -15.74
C ALA A 113 21.60 7.13 -16.94
N GLU A 114 21.70 5.81 -17.05
CA GLU A 114 21.04 5.03 -18.11
C GLU A 114 19.52 5.07 -17.96
N ARG A 115 19.01 4.91 -16.72
CA ARG A 115 17.57 5.06 -16.42
C ARG A 115 17.08 6.45 -16.81
N VAL A 116 17.78 7.51 -16.42
CA VAL A 116 17.43 8.89 -16.77
C VAL A 116 17.39 9.08 -18.28
N ALA A 117 18.37 8.57 -19.02
CA ALA A 117 18.42 8.70 -20.48
C ALA A 117 17.20 8.04 -21.14
N LEU A 118 16.87 6.81 -20.74
CA LEU A 118 15.71 6.09 -21.27
C LEU A 118 14.38 6.75 -20.86
N LEU A 119 14.27 7.19 -19.61
CA LEU A 119 13.09 7.90 -19.12
C LEU A 119 12.89 9.23 -19.86
N ARG A 120 13.95 9.97 -20.19
CA ARG A 120 13.87 11.18 -21.03
C ARG A 120 13.33 10.88 -22.43
N GLN A 121 13.78 9.78 -23.04
CA GLN A 121 13.26 9.35 -24.34
C GLN A 121 11.75 9.04 -24.27
N ARG A 122 11.31 8.37 -23.21
CA ARG A 122 9.92 7.89 -23.04
C ARG A 122 8.94 8.93 -22.51
N LEU A 123 9.40 9.84 -21.65
CA LEU A 123 8.56 10.79 -20.90
C LEU A 123 8.82 12.26 -21.30
N GLY A 124 9.89 12.50 -22.07
CA GLY A 124 10.33 13.84 -22.45
C GLY A 124 11.27 14.47 -21.41
N ASP A 125 12.17 15.33 -21.90
CA ASP A 125 13.16 16.01 -21.06
C ASP A 125 12.52 16.88 -19.98
N ALA A 126 11.47 17.63 -20.35
CA ALA A 126 10.79 18.52 -19.43
C ALA A 126 10.19 17.79 -18.22
N TYR A 127 9.69 16.56 -18.41
CA TYR A 127 9.14 15.76 -17.33
C TYR A 127 10.24 15.33 -16.34
N ILE A 128 11.38 14.87 -16.86
CA ILE A 128 12.50 14.39 -16.04
C ILE A 128 13.25 15.54 -15.37
N ASP A 129 13.37 16.69 -16.04
CA ASP A 129 13.96 17.89 -15.46
C ASP A 129 13.21 18.36 -14.20
N ILE A 130 11.88 18.16 -14.12
CA ILE A 130 11.11 18.50 -12.92
C ILE A 130 11.55 17.64 -11.73
N LEU A 131 11.88 16.36 -11.97
CA LEU A 131 12.29 15.41 -10.92
C LEU A 131 13.72 15.66 -10.43
N ILE A 132 14.60 16.13 -11.30
CA ILE A 132 16.03 16.29 -11.01
C ILE A 132 16.33 17.69 -10.45
N LYS A 133 15.54 18.72 -10.80
CA LYS A 133 15.81 20.10 -10.38
C LYS A 133 15.74 20.24 -8.85
N PRO A 134 16.85 20.65 -8.20
CA PRO A 134 16.83 20.98 -6.77
C PRO A 134 15.83 22.12 -6.50
N GLY A 135 15.00 21.97 -5.47
CA GLY A 135 14.07 23.03 -5.06
C GLY A 135 12.83 23.21 -5.96
N SER A 136 12.54 22.29 -6.88
CA SER A 136 11.26 22.24 -7.61
C SER A 136 10.09 21.79 -6.70
N ARG A 137 9.95 22.35 -5.50
CA ARG A 137 8.98 21.94 -4.48
C ARG A 137 8.92 20.43 -4.25
N THR A 138 9.75 19.99 -3.31
CA THR A 138 9.28 19.17 -2.19
C THR A 138 9.75 19.92 -0.94
N PHE A 139 8.80 20.43 -0.17
CA PHE A 139 9.03 21.36 0.93
C PHE A 139 9.10 20.56 2.24
N TYR A 140 10.11 20.89 3.04
CA TYR A 140 10.43 20.44 4.40
C TYR A 140 11.46 19.31 4.53
N GLU A 141 12.72 19.75 4.71
CA GLU A 141 13.63 19.14 5.68
C GLU A 141 13.06 19.45 7.08
N ASP A 142 12.32 18.51 7.66
CA ASP A 142 12.22 18.38 9.11
C ASP A 142 12.06 16.89 9.43
N GLU A 143 13.07 16.32 10.08
CA GLU A 143 13.04 14.94 10.57
C GLU A 143 11.95 14.85 11.64
N HIS A 144 10.80 14.30 11.25
CA HIS A 144 9.63 14.17 12.08
C HIS A 144 9.27 12.69 12.16
N HIS A 145 9.96 11.99 13.07
CA HIS A 145 9.54 10.69 13.57
C HIS A 145 8.29 10.89 14.44
N HIS A 146 7.11 10.56 13.92
CA HIS A 146 5.88 10.53 14.70
C HIS A 146 5.22 9.16 14.58
N ASP A 147 4.99 8.52 15.72
CA ASP A 147 4.31 7.23 15.83
C ASP A 147 2.76 7.37 15.75
N SER A 148 2.25 8.57 15.45
CA SER A 148 0.83 8.88 15.26
C SER A 148 0.60 9.99 14.23
N ILE A 149 -0.54 9.93 13.52
CA ILE A 149 -1.01 11.03 12.66
C ILE A 149 -1.48 12.17 13.59
N ASP A 150 -0.53 12.97 14.08
CA ASP A 150 -0.81 14.14 14.92
C ASP A 150 -1.25 15.36 14.10
N THR A 151 -1.13 15.31 12.76
CA THR A 151 -1.69 16.36 11.89
C THR A 151 -3.20 16.16 11.77
N PRO A 152 -4.04 17.05 12.32
CA PRO A 152 -5.48 16.88 12.24
C PRO A 152 -5.91 17.01 10.79
N VAL A 153 -6.25 15.88 10.16
CA VAL A 153 -6.88 15.88 8.83
C VAL A 153 -8.20 16.65 8.95
N GLU A 154 -8.27 17.82 8.33
CA GLU A 154 -9.45 18.66 8.30
C GLU A 154 -10.48 18.03 7.36
N ILE A 155 -11.65 17.70 7.90
CA ILE A 155 -12.76 17.18 7.10
C ILE A 155 -13.80 18.28 7.00
N THR A 156 -13.75 19.00 5.87
CA THR A 156 -14.72 20.07 5.62
C THR A 156 -15.88 19.52 4.78
N SER A 157 -17.07 19.55 5.39
CA SER A 157 -18.45 19.25 4.94
C SER A 157 -18.72 18.95 3.43
N THR A 158 -19.59 18.00 3.07
CA THR A 158 -21.08 18.13 3.06
C THR A 158 -21.83 16.78 3.18
N HIS A 159 -21.30 15.82 3.95
CA HIS A 159 -21.97 14.52 4.12
C HIS A 159 -22.34 14.23 5.58
N ASP A 160 -23.64 14.19 5.87
CA ASP A 160 -24.17 13.88 7.20
C ASP A 160 -23.91 12.43 7.63
N GLU A 161 -23.48 11.54 6.70
CA GLU A 161 -23.34 10.10 6.99
C GLU A 161 -21.94 9.66 7.44
N ILE A 162 -20.88 10.47 7.31
CA ILE A 162 -19.52 10.11 7.75
C ILE A 162 -19.00 11.22 8.63
N SER A 163 -18.86 10.93 9.93
CA SER A 163 -18.30 11.88 10.88
C SER A 163 -16.78 12.05 10.70
N THR A 164 -16.25 13.17 11.19
CA THR A 164 -14.80 13.44 11.21
C THR A 164 -14.03 12.36 11.96
N ASP A 165 -14.58 11.87 13.09
CA ASP A 165 -13.92 10.86 13.91
C ASP A 165 -13.89 9.49 13.24
N GLU A 166 -14.98 9.06 12.60
CA GLU A 166 -15.01 7.83 11.80
C GLU A 166 -13.98 7.85 10.67
N MET A 167 -13.86 8.99 10.00
CA MET A 167 -12.90 9.13 8.92
C MET A 167 -11.46 9.15 9.43
N ARG A 168 -11.18 9.75 10.60
CA ARG A 168 -9.86 9.62 11.23
C ARG A 168 -9.55 8.17 11.59
N GLU A 169 -10.49 7.46 12.21
CA GLU A 169 -10.32 6.03 12.52
C GLU A 169 -10.08 5.21 11.25
N TYR A 170 -10.79 5.52 10.17
CA TYR A 170 -10.56 4.92 8.87
C TYR A 170 -9.16 5.21 8.33
N LEU A 171 -8.68 6.46 8.40
CA LEU A 171 -7.37 6.84 7.89
C LEU A 171 -6.22 6.18 8.67
N ASN A 172 -6.40 5.85 9.95
CA ASN A 172 -5.43 5.08 10.74
C ASN A 172 -5.17 3.67 10.19
N GLY A 173 -5.95 3.21 9.21
CA GLY A 173 -5.69 1.97 8.49
C GLY A 173 -4.71 2.09 7.31
N TYR A 174 -4.08 3.25 7.11
CA TYR A 174 -2.99 3.49 6.15
C TYR A 174 -1.65 3.75 6.87
N PRO A 175 -0.51 3.67 6.17
CA PRO A 175 0.79 4.03 6.75
C PRO A 175 0.78 5.50 7.19
N ALA A 176 1.35 5.80 8.37
CA ALA A 176 1.26 7.14 8.93
C ALA A 176 2.03 8.15 8.06
N SER A 177 3.20 7.76 7.54
CA SER A 177 4.00 8.62 6.66
C SER A 177 3.31 8.95 5.33
N TRP A 178 2.36 8.10 4.89
CA TRP A 178 1.61 8.32 3.65
C TRP A 178 0.51 9.37 3.80
N LEU A 179 0.19 9.74 5.03
CA LEU A 179 -0.83 10.72 5.36
C LEU A 179 -0.22 12.00 5.93
N GLN A 180 0.78 11.88 6.80
CA GLN A 180 1.38 13.00 7.50
C GLN A 180 2.09 13.96 6.53
N GLY A 181 1.67 15.23 6.52
CA GLY A 181 2.21 16.25 5.61
C GLY A 181 1.87 16.02 4.13
N LYS A 182 0.98 15.06 3.83
CA LYS A 182 0.53 14.70 2.47
C LYS A 182 -0.97 14.89 2.29
N VAL A 183 -1.73 14.58 3.33
CA VAL A 183 -3.19 14.70 3.36
C VAL A 183 -3.58 15.51 4.58
N SER A 184 -3.73 16.82 4.41
CA SER A 184 -4.24 17.73 5.42
C SER A 184 -5.77 17.87 5.36
N LYS A 185 -6.39 17.55 4.22
CA LYS A 185 -7.82 17.80 4.00
C LYS A 185 -8.51 16.74 3.16
N ILE A 186 -9.72 16.33 3.58
CA ILE A 186 -10.61 15.52 2.74
C ILE A 186 -11.96 16.21 2.60
N ARG A 187 -12.38 16.43 1.34
CA ARG A 187 -13.63 17.10 1.01
C ARG A 187 -14.55 16.16 0.23
N PHE A 188 -15.80 16.12 0.64
CA PHE A 188 -16.84 15.37 -0.04
C PHE A 188 -17.71 16.29 -0.89
N ASN A 189 -17.89 15.95 -2.16
CA ASN A 189 -18.73 16.68 -3.08
C ASN A 189 -19.73 15.74 -3.78
N ARG A 190 -21.03 15.97 -3.62
CA ARG A 190 -22.07 15.13 -4.24
C ARG A 190 -22.17 15.32 -5.75
N GLU A 191 -21.71 16.46 -6.26
CA GLU A 191 -21.68 16.71 -7.69
C GLU A 191 -20.55 15.92 -8.32
N LEU A 192 -20.83 15.32 -9.48
CA LEU A 192 -19.78 14.66 -10.24
C LEU A 192 -18.91 15.73 -10.88
N TYR A 193 -17.62 15.67 -10.62
CA TYR A 193 -16.65 16.51 -11.31
C TYR A 193 -16.36 15.90 -12.69
N GLY A 194 -16.62 16.68 -13.74
CA GLY A 194 -16.08 16.36 -15.07
C GLY A 194 -14.56 16.50 -15.00
N PRO A 195 -13.78 15.52 -15.50
CA PRO A 195 -12.34 15.58 -15.39
C PRO A 195 -11.83 16.91 -15.96
N PRO A 196 -10.83 17.53 -15.34
CA PRO A 196 -10.25 18.77 -15.87
C PRO A 196 -9.46 18.50 -17.16
N SER A 197 -9.31 17.24 -17.55
CA SER A 197 -8.37 16.79 -18.56
C SER A 197 -9.01 16.04 -19.72
N SER A 198 -8.51 16.33 -20.92
CA SER A 198 -8.93 15.80 -22.22
C SER A 198 -8.54 14.34 -22.49
N TYR A 199 -7.85 13.67 -21.56
CA TYR A 199 -7.26 12.35 -21.79
C TYR A 199 -8.17 11.16 -21.44
N LEU A 200 -9.28 11.40 -20.73
CA LEU A 200 -10.34 10.42 -20.52
C LEU A 200 -11.60 10.89 -21.24
N LYS A 201 -11.84 10.40 -22.46
CA LYS A 201 -13.03 10.77 -23.24
C LYS A 201 -14.31 10.38 -22.48
N GLY A 202 -15.01 11.38 -21.92
CA GLY A 202 -16.34 11.22 -21.33
C GLY A 202 -16.38 10.54 -19.94
N GLY A 203 -15.23 10.32 -19.30
CA GLY A 203 -15.18 9.82 -17.93
C GLY A 203 -15.67 10.87 -16.93
N LYS A 204 -16.21 10.45 -15.79
CA LYS A 204 -16.40 11.30 -14.61
C LYS A 204 -15.39 10.83 -13.57
N THR A 205 -14.66 11.75 -12.93
CA THR A 205 -13.75 11.35 -11.85
C THR A 205 -14.53 11.15 -10.55
N LEU A 206 -14.02 10.24 -9.73
CA LEU A 206 -14.59 9.90 -8.43
C LEU A 206 -13.74 10.41 -7.27
N GLY A 207 -12.50 10.78 -7.56
CA GLY A 207 -11.53 11.34 -6.62
C GLY A 207 -10.58 12.29 -7.34
N LEU A 208 -9.98 13.21 -6.60
CA LEU A 208 -8.85 14.01 -7.04
C LEU A 208 -7.92 14.30 -5.86
N PHE A 209 -6.63 14.11 -6.07
CA PHE A 209 -5.59 14.60 -5.18
C PHE A 209 -5.02 15.94 -5.66
N PHE A 210 -5.02 16.94 -4.78
CA PHE A 210 -4.45 18.26 -5.00
C PHE A 210 -3.18 18.40 -4.16
N SER A 211 -2.03 18.01 -4.71
CA SER A 211 -0.76 17.97 -3.98
C SER A 211 -0.36 19.30 -3.32
N ARG A 212 -0.64 20.44 -3.96
CA ARG A 212 -0.32 21.77 -3.41
C ARG A 212 -1.18 22.17 -2.21
N GLU A 213 -2.36 21.57 -2.10
CA GLU A 213 -3.31 21.82 -1.02
C GLU A 213 -3.34 20.65 -0.02
N GLU A 214 -2.54 19.60 -0.25
CA GLU A 214 -2.55 18.35 0.53
C GLU A 214 -3.98 17.82 0.72
N LYS A 215 -4.79 17.90 -0.34
CA LYS A 215 -6.24 17.75 -0.27
C LYS A 215 -6.72 16.63 -1.19
N ILE A 216 -7.58 15.77 -0.67
CA ILE A 216 -8.35 14.81 -1.45
C ILE A 216 -9.79 15.32 -1.59
N GLU A 217 -10.30 15.40 -2.81
CA GLU A 217 -11.73 15.63 -3.07
C GLU A 217 -12.38 14.35 -3.60
N ILE A 218 -13.52 13.96 -3.05
CA ILE A 218 -14.23 12.72 -3.39
C ILE A 218 -15.62 13.08 -3.90
N PHE A 219 -16.00 12.52 -5.06
CA PHE A 219 -17.14 12.95 -5.84
C PHE A 219 -18.27 11.93 -5.95
N GLY A 220 -19.50 12.41 -6.09
CA GLY A 220 -20.68 11.64 -6.46
C GLY A 220 -21.14 10.62 -5.42
N SER A 221 -21.70 9.50 -5.87
CA SER A 221 -22.29 8.46 -5.00
C SER A 221 -21.27 7.61 -4.25
N VAL A 222 -19.97 7.82 -4.46
CA VAL A 222 -18.90 7.14 -3.69
C VAL A 222 -18.94 7.55 -2.22
N VAL A 223 -19.50 8.72 -1.94
CA VAL A 223 -19.64 9.29 -0.60
C VAL A 223 -20.71 8.56 0.24
N ASP A 224 -21.63 7.81 -0.40
CA ASP A 224 -22.68 7.08 0.32
C ASP A 224 -22.09 5.92 1.14
N ARG A 225 -22.53 5.75 2.40
CA ARG A 225 -22.05 4.67 3.28
C ARG A 225 -22.26 3.27 2.68
N LYS A 226 -23.27 3.12 1.82
CA LYS A 226 -23.56 1.84 1.13
C LYS A 226 -22.46 1.44 0.13
N ASN A 227 -21.59 2.37 -0.24
CA ASN A 227 -20.55 2.19 -1.25
C ASN A 227 -19.14 2.14 -0.64
N MET A 228 -18.98 1.73 0.63
CA MET A 228 -17.66 1.78 1.31
C MET A 228 -16.53 1.06 0.58
N THR A 229 -16.81 -0.05 -0.11
CA THR A 229 -15.77 -0.71 -0.93
C THR A 229 -15.28 0.18 -2.07
N LYS A 230 -16.17 0.99 -2.66
CA LYS A 230 -15.83 1.93 -3.72
C LYS A 230 -15.11 3.15 -3.14
N PHE A 231 -15.56 3.62 -1.98
CA PHE A 231 -14.88 4.66 -1.22
C PHE A 231 -13.43 4.28 -0.89
N ASP A 232 -13.21 3.10 -0.30
CA ASP A 232 -11.87 2.63 0.10
C ASP A 232 -10.93 2.56 -1.11
N ARG A 233 -11.45 2.13 -2.25
CA ARG A 233 -10.72 2.08 -3.51
C ARG A 233 -10.36 3.47 -4.05
N VAL A 234 -11.24 4.46 -3.91
CA VAL A 234 -10.95 5.83 -4.36
C VAL A 234 -9.95 6.49 -3.44
N VAL A 235 -10.15 6.45 -2.11
CA VAL A 235 -9.22 7.07 -1.15
C VAL A 235 -7.82 6.47 -1.28
N ALA A 236 -7.68 5.15 -1.34
CA ALA A 236 -6.38 4.51 -1.50
C ALA A 236 -5.66 4.95 -2.79
N HIS A 237 -6.41 5.12 -3.89
CA HIS A 237 -5.88 5.62 -5.16
C HIS A 237 -5.41 7.08 -5.01
N GLU A 238 -6.21 7.96 -4.42
CA GLU A 238 -5.82 9.37 -4.26
C GLU A 238 -4.67 9.57 -3.26
N ILE A 239 -4.60 8.79 -2.18
CA ILE A 239 -3.46 8.80 -1.25
C ILE A 239 -2.17 8.40 -2.00
N ALA A 240 -2.24 7.42 -2.89
CA ALA A 240 -1.07 6.97 -3.65
C ALA A 240 -0.50 8.06 -4.57
N HIS A 241 -1.34 8.95 -5.12
CA HIS A 241 -0.89 10.12 -5.86
C HIS A 241 -0.13 11.15 -5.00
N GLY A 242 -0.31 11.14 -3.68
CA GLY A 242 0.48 11.93 -2.74
C GLY A 242 1.79 11.29 -2.30
N ASN A 243 2.02 10.05 -2.72
CA ASN A 243 3.18 9.23 -2.36
C ASN A 243 3.85 8.68 -3.63
N ASP A 244 3.85 9.45 -4.72
CA ASP A 244 4.53 9.09 -5.96
C ASP A 244 5.91 9.76 -6.05
N TRP A 245 6.68 9.45 -7.10
CA TRP A 245 8.02 10.03 -7.33
C TRP A 245 8.03 11.55 -7.52
N ARG A 246 6.87 12.20 -7.65
CA ARG A 246 6.74 13.66 -7.84
C ARG A 246 6.38 14.37 -6.55
N THR A 247 5.61 13.71 -5.69
CA THR A 247 4.90 14.29 -4.55
C THR A 247 5.41 13.78 -3.21
N ASP A 248 6.13 12.66 -3.18
CA ASP A 248 6.79 12.23 -1.95
C ASP A 248 8.07 13.02 -1.73
N ASP A 249 8.08 13.75 -0.62
CA ASP A 249 9.12 14.70 -0.24
C ASP A 249 10.27 13.97 0.46
N ASN A 250 10.00 12.76 0.96
CA ASN A 250 10.96 11.90 1.61
C ASN A 250 11.88 11.16 0.61
N LEU A 251 11.59 11.26 -0.70
CA LEU A 251 12.42 10.67 -1.73
C LEU A 251 13.49 11.64 -2.22
N THR A 252 14.75 11.20 -2.14
CA THR A 252 15.87 11.79 -2.88
C THR A 252 15.65 11.69 -4.39
N VAL A 253 16.37 12.50 -5.18
CA VAL A 253 16.30 12.46 -6.65
C VAL A 253 16.52 11.05 -7.19
N ASP A 254 17.54 10.34 -6.69
CA ASP A 254 17.84 8.98 -7.13
C ASP A 254 16.70 8.01 -6.81
N GLN A 255 16.11 8.12 -5.62
CA GLN A 255 14.96 7.28 -5.25
C GLN A 255 13.71 7.58 -6.07
N ARG A 256 13.47 8.84 -6.46
CA ARG A 256 12.38 9.22 -7.37
C ARG A 256 12.58 8.59 -8.74
N ILE A 257 13.78 8.69 -9.29
CA ILE A 257 14.14 8.07 -10.57
C ILE A 257 14.01 6.55 -10.48
N GLU A 258 14.46 5.94 -9.39
CA GLU A 258 14.34 4.50 -9.18
C GLU A 258 12.87 4.04 -9.12
N LEU A 259 12.01 4.74 -8.36
CA LEU A 259 10.59 4.41 -8.26
C LEU A 259 9.89 4.56 -9.61
N LEU A 260 10.11 5.68 -10.30
CA LEU A 260 9.58 5.88 -11.65
C LEU A 260 10.08 4.81 -12.62
N ALA A 261 11.36 4.43 -12.58
CA ALA A 261 11.90 3.40 -13.44
C ALA A 261 11.26 2.04 -13.18
N LYS A 262 11.05 1.66 -11.92
CA LYS A 262 10.33 0.43 -11.54
C LYS A 262 8.91 0.43 -12.09
N VAL A 263 8.17 1.53 -11.89
CA VAL A 263 6.79 1.68 -12.39
C VAL A 263 6.74 1.65 -13.92
N ALA A 264 7.59 2.42 -14.60
CA ALA A 264 7.67 2.45 -16.06
C ALA A 264 8.00 1.06 -16.65
N SER A 265 8.91 0.32 -16.00
CA SER A 265 9.24 -1.05 -16.37
C SER A 265 8.02 -1.97 -16.29
N ARG A 266 7.22 -1.85 -15.23
CA ARG A 266 5.98 -2.63 -15.07
C ARG A 266 4.93 -2.25 -16.10
N VAL A 267 4.73 -0.97 -16.40
CA VAL A 267 3.82 -0.53 -17.48
C VAL A 267 4.17 -1.15 -18.83
N LEU A 268 5.46 -1.38 -19.11
CA LEU A 268 5.94 -2.04 -20.33
C LEU A 268 5.88 -3.57 -20.28
N SER A 269 5.74 -4.17 -19.09
CA SER A 269 5.75 -5.62 -18.91
C SER A 269 4.41 -6.25 -19.30
N GLU A 270 4.44 -7.47 -19.83
CA GLU A 270 3.22 -8.19 -20.25
C GLU A 270 2.45 -8.79 -19.07
N ASP A 271 3.18 -9.29 -18.07
CA ASP A 271 2.71 -9.95 -16.84
C ASP A 271 2.31 -8.96 -15.72
N ARG A 272 2.02 -7.72 -16.08
CA ARG A 272 1.66 -6.65 -15.15
C ARG A 272 0.20 -6.75 -14.71
N PHE A 273 -0.10 -6.21 -13.52
CA PHE A 273 -1.48 -5.88 -13.15
C PHE A 273 -2.14 -5.01 -14.23
N ARG A 274 -3.37 -5.31 -14.64
CA ARG A 274 -4.07 -4.51 -15.66
C ARG A 274 -5.33 -3.91 -15.07
N SER A 275 -5.39 -2.58 -15.04
CA SER A 275 -6.60 -1.85 -14.68
C SER A 275 -7.27 -1.27 -15.93
N GLY A 276 -8.60 -1.41 -16.03
CA GLY A 276 -9.34 -0.78 -17.13
C GLY A 276 -9.13 0.73 -17.21
N TYR A 277 -8.81 1.37 -16.08
CA TYR A 277 -8.52 2.80 -16.01
C TYR A 277 -7.21 3.18 -16.71
N VAL A 278 -6.10 2.50 -16.41
CA VAL A 278 -4.79 2.75 -17.05
C VAL A 278 -4.83 2.39 -18.53
N GLU A 279 -5.50 1.28 -18.87
CA GLU A 279 -5.57 0.84 -20.25
C GLU A 279 -6.43 1.76 -21.13
N ALA A 280 -7.41 2.47 -20.55
CA ALA A 280 -8.24 3.44 -21.25
C ALA A 280 -7.58 4.82 -21.46
N ILE A 281 -6.38 5.06 -20.93
CA ILE A 281 -5.67 6.33 -21.14
C ILE A 281 -5.15 6.39 -22.58
N GLU A 282 -5.70 7.34 -23.33
CA GLU A 282 -5.31 7.64 -24.70
C GLU A 282 -5.11 9.14 -24.88
N VAL A 283 -3.92 9.56 -25.33
CA VAL A 283 -3.62 10.96 -25.66
C VAL A 283 -3.21 11.03 -27.12
N ALA A 284 -4.13 11.55 -27.94
CA ALA A 284 -3.92 11.62 -29.38
C ALA A 284 -2.73 12.53 -29.72
N GLY A 285 -1.74 11.99 -30.44
CA GLY A 285 -0.58 12.73 -30.95
C GLY A 285 0.52 13.01 -29.93
N ASP A 286 0.40 12.54 -28.68
CA ASP A 286 1.41 12.76 -27.65
C ASP A 286 1.69 11.46 -26.85
N PRO A 287 2.54 10.56 -27.40
CA PRO A 287 2.85 9.29 -26.77
C PRO A 287 3.64 9.44 -25.47
N GLN A 288 4.41 10.53 -25.29
CA GLN A 288 5.18 10.76 -24.07
C GLN A 288 4.25 11.14 -22.91
N THR A 289 3.32 12.06 -23.14
CA THR A 289 2.29 12.40 -22.15
C THR A 289 1.41 11.20 -21.84
N GLN A 290 1.01 10.42 -22.85
CA GLN A 290 0.25 9.19 -22.63
C GLN A 290 1.00 8.22 -21.71
N PHE A 291 2.29 7.98 -21.97
CA PHE A 291 3.10 7.07 -21.17
C PHE A 291 3.30 7.59 -19.74
N ALA A 292 3.52 8.90 -19.57
CA ALA A 292 3.63 9.54 -18.26
C ALA A 292 2.34 9.40 -17.42
N LEU A 293 1.18 9.63 -18.04
CA LEU A 293 -0.12 9.44 -17.40
C LEU A 293 -0.34 7.96 -17.04
N LYS A 294 -0.01 7.04 -17.96
CA LYS A 294 -0.09 5.60 -17.66
C LYS A 294 0.77 5.21 -16.48
N CYS A 295 2.00 5.70 -16.38
CA CYS A 295 2.85 5.43 -15.20
C CYS A 295 2.23 5.96 -13.92
N THR A 296 1.78 7.22 -13.92
CA THR A 296 1.20 7.89 -12.74
C THR A 296 -0.03 7.13 -12.23
N GLU A 297 -0.94 6.79 -13.14
CA GLU A 297 -2.18 6.08 -12.78
C GLU A 297 -1.93 4.60 -12.49
N TYR A 298 -0.92 3.99 -13.10
CA TYR A 298 -0.51 2.63 -12.79
C TYR A 298 -0.04 2.50 -11.35
N TRP A 299 0.81 3.43 -10.89
CA TRP A 299 1.25 3.51 -9.50
C TRP A 299 0.08 3.60 -8.52
N ALA A 300 -0.86 4.51 -8.79
CA ALA A 300 -2.04 4.66 -7.95
C ALA A 300 -2.93 3.41 -7.94
N GLU A 301 -3.08 2.74 -9.09
CA GLU A 301 -3.88 1.52 -9.21
C GLU A 301 -3.26 0.31 -8.51
N ILE A 302 -1.94 0.09 -8.62
CA ILE A 302 -1.29 -1.01 -7.89
C ILE A 302 -1.26 -0.73 -6.38
N SER A 303 -1.11 0.53 -5.97
CA SER A 303 -1.18 0.93 -4.55
C SER A 303 -2.57 0.74 -3.98
N ARG A 304 -3.61 1.10 -4.75
CA ARG A 304 -5.00 0.81 -4.38
C ARG A 304 -5.22 -0.68 -4.16
N GLU A 305 -4.81 -1.52 -5.12
CA GLU A 305 -4.95 -2.96 -4.98
C GLU A 305 -4.11 -3.52 -3.84
N TYR A 306 -2.91 -2.99 -3.59
CA TYR A 306 -2.10 -3.34 -2.42
C TYR A 306 -2.94 -3.17 -1.15
N PHE A 307 -3.46 -1.98 -0.86
CA PHE A 307 -4.23 -1.76 0.38
C PHE A 307 -5.57 -2.51 0.45
N ASN A 308 -6.23 -2.75 -0.69
CA ASN A 308 -7.59 -3.30 -0.72
C ASN A 308 -7.63 -4.84 -0.90
N ARG A 309 -6.80 -5.36 -1.80
CA ARG A 309 -6.80 -6.75 -2.29
C ARG A 309 -5.37 -7.16 -2.71
N PRO A 310 -4.40 -7.20 -1.78
CA PRO A 310 -3.00 -7.39 -2.13
C PRO A 310 -2.73 -8.68 -2.93
N HIS A 311 -3.54 -9.71 -2.71
CA HIS A 311 -3.49 -10.98 -3.44
C HIS A 311 -3.89 -10.90 -4.93
N SER A 312 -4.45 -9.78 -5.41
CA SER A 312 -4.78 -9.56 -6.81
C SER A 312 -3.58 -9.09 -7.64
N LEU A 313 -2.51 -8.67 -6.98
CA LEU A 313 -1.28 -8.21 -7.63
C LEU A 313 -0.36 -9.38 -7.97
N SER A 314 0.42 -9.21 -9.05
CA SER A 314 1.61 -10.03 -9.24
C SER A 314 2.64 -9.69 -8.15
N TYR A 315 3.56 -10.61 -7.84
CA TYR A 315 4.64 -10.33 -6.89
C TYR A 315 5.43 -9.08 -7.27
N LYS A 316 5.76 -8.95 -8.57
CA LYS A 316 6.55 -7.84 -9.12
C LYS A 316 5.86 -6.49 -8.89
N ASP A 317 4.52 -6.44 -8.92
CA ASP A 317 3.77 -5.22 -8.65
C ASP A 317 3.60 -4.98 -7.14
N PHE A 318 3.34 -6.04 -6.38
CA PHE A 318 3.20 -6.00 -4.93
C PHE A 318 4.46 -5.45 -4.26
N VAL A 319 5.64 -5.97 -4.61
CA VAL A 319 6.92 -5.61 -3.98
C VAL A 319 7.24 -4.13 -4.17
N ILE A 320 6.89 -3.52 -5.31
CA ILE A 320 7.15 -2.09 -5.54
C ILE A 320 6.44 -1.24 -4.48
N VAL A 321 5.15 -1.50 -4.24
CA VAL A 321 4.38 -0.77 -3.23
C VAL A 321 4.83 -1.16 -1.83
N HIS A 322 5.03 -2.45 -1.58
CA HIS A 322 5.42 -2.97 -0.27
C HIS A 322 6.76 -2.39 0.20
N ASP A 323 7.78 -2.42 -0.65
CA ASP A 323 9.10 -1.85 -0.35
C ASP A 323 9.00 -0.35 -0.13
N HIS A 324 8.18 0.36 -0.91
CA HIS A 324 8.00 1.79 -0.74
C HIS A 324 7.36 2.13 0.61
N VAL A 325 6.29 1.41 1.00
CA VAL A 325 5.65 1.57 2.32
C VAL A 325 6.64 1.26 3.44
N ARG A 326 7.41 0.17 3.34
CA ARG A 326 8.30 -0.26 4.42
C ARG A 326 9.53 0.62 4.62
N LYS A 327 9.90 1.43 3.62
CA LYS A 327 10.97 2.42 3.77
C LYS A 327 10.64 3.44 4.85
N THR A 328 9.38 3.83 4.97
CA THR A 328 8.93 4.88 5.89
C THR A 328 8.11 4.33 7.07
N ASP A 329 7.34 3.26 6.86
CA ASP A 329 6.57 2.56 7.89
C ASP A 329 6.91 1.05 7.92
N PRO A 330 8.11 0.66 8.39
CA PRO A 330 8.57 -0.74 8.36
C PRO A 330 7.70 -1.71 9.16
N GLN A 331 6.90 -1.19 10.10
CA GLN A 331 5.98 -1.94 10.96
C GLN A 331 4.54 -1.97 10.44
N PHE A 332 4.23 -1.32 9.31
CA PHE A 332 2.88 -1.29 8.79
C PHE A 332 2.41 -2.69 8.36
N ASP A 333 1.37 -3.20 9.02
CA ASP A 333 0.69 -4.45 8.67
C ASP A 333 -0.55 -4.14 7.83
N ILE A 334 -0.50 -4.54 6.56
CA ILE A 334 -1.55 -4.24 5.57
C ILE A 334 -2.91 -4.86 5.90
N GLU A 335 -2.91 -6.05 6.51
CA GLU A 335 -4.14 -6.76 6.87
C GLU A 335 -4.78 -6.11 8.11
N GLN A 336 -3.96 -5.68 9.06
CA GLN A 336 -4.40 -4.89 10.21
C GLN A 336 -4.91 -3.53 9.79
N GLY A 337 -4.21 -2.85 8.88
CA GLY A 337 -4.65 -1.59 8.28
C GLY A 337 -6.04 -1.75 7.64
N LYS A 338 -6.21 -2.76 6.78
CA LYS A 338 -7.50 -3.07 6.15
C LYS A 338 -8.61 -3.35 7.17
N ARG A 339 -8.35 -4.13 8.22
CA ARG A 339 -9.32 -4.37 9.30
C ARG A 339 -9.74 -3.09 10.00
N THR A 340 -8.79 -2.20 10.27
CA THR A 340 -9.04 -0.89 10.88
C THR A 340 -10.00 -0.08 10.01
N ARG A 341 -9.74 0.00 8.70
CA ARG A 341 -10.60 0.71 7.74
C ARG A 341 -12.03 0.15 7.67
N VAL A 342 -12.17 -1.18 7.71
CA VAL A 342 -13.49 -1.84 7.70
C VAL A 342 -14.24 -1.61 9.01
N THR A 343 -13.56 -1.66 10.16
CA THR A 343 -14.19 -1.47 11.47
C THR A 343 -14.69 -0.04 11.69
N ALA A 344 -13.93 0.97 11.24
CA ALA A 344 -14.24 2.39 11.42
C ALA A 344 -15.65 2.79 10.97
N PHE A 345 -16.20 2.13 9.95
CA PHE A 345 -17.56 2.41 9.45
C PHE A 345 -18.65 1.50 10.01
N ASN A 346 -18.29 0.44 10.73
CA ASN A 346 -19.21 -0.53 11.30
C ASN A 346 -19.57 -0.25 12.78
N THR A 347 -18.78 0.54 13.48
CA THR A 347 -18.96 0.87 14.91
C THR A 347 -20.12 1.86 15.14
N SER A 348 -20.37 2.78 14.21
CA SER A 348 -21.38 3.85 14.39
C SER A 348 -22.82 3.44 14.05
N THR A 349 -23.04 2.24 13.52
CA THR A 349 -24.39 1.69 13.25
C THR A 349 -25.09 1.16 14.50
N LYS A 350 -24.47 1.29 15.69
CA LYS A 350 -24.96 0.71 16.97
C LYS A 350 -25.60 1.71 17.93
N ILE A 351 -25.94 2.93 17.49
CA ILE A 351 -26.66 3.91 18.32
C ILE A 351 -28.16 3.84 18.07
#